data_AF-A0A661KIR1-F1
#
_entry.id   AF-A0A661KIR1-F1
#
_cell.length_a   1.000
_cell.length_b   1.000
_cell.length_c   1.000
_cell.angle_alpha   90.00
_cell.angle_beta   90.00
_cell.angle_gamma   90.00
#
_symmetry.space_group_name_H-M   'P 1'
#
loop_
_entity.id
_entity.type
_entity.pdbx_description
1 polymer ?
#
loop_
_entity_poly.entity_id
_entity_poly.type
_entity_poly.pdbx_seq_one_letter_code
_entity_poly.pdbx_strand_id
1 'polypeptide(L)'
;MDKEYLKKVIEKEVRRIPREFRADRVVKGIIQCVLYQICTSEGLQPVPNYSHPKFRDTSVDLIAVGKDLSVVYSFAIDQTVTLQAVKGLKFFEDSQRYFITFSRLKKKVEESKFFLEPGIEHLDITW
;
A
#
# COMPACT_ATOMS: atom_id res chain seq x y z
N MET A 1 -10.05 0.71 8.04
CA MET A 1 -10.55 1.38 6.81
C MET A 1 -11.33 0.40 5.92
N ASP A 2 -12.40 0.85 5.24
CA ASP A 2 -13.16 0.02 4.28
C ASP A 2 -12.34 -0.24 3.01
N LYS A 3 -12.13 -1.53 2.71
CA LYS A 3 -11.33 -2.02 1.59
C LYS A 3 -11.95 -1.73 0.22
N GLU A 4 -13.27 -1.86 0.10
CA GLU A 4 -13.97 -1.64 -1.17
C GLU A 4 -13.99 -0.15 -1.51
N TYR A 5 -14.21 0.69 -0.51
CA TYR A 5 -14.05 2.14 -0.64
C TYR A 5 -12.62 2.51 -1.09
N LEU A 6 -11.61 1.97 -0.40
CA LEU A 6 -10.21 2.25 -0.72
C LEU A 6 -9.86 1.87 -2.16
N LYS A 7 -10.23 0.66 -2.57
CA LYS A 7 -10.03 0.18 -3.94
C LYS A 7 -10.68 1.11 -4.96
N LYS A 8 -11.94 1.49 -4.73
CA LYS A 8 -12.71 2.37 -5.64
C LYS A 8 -12.06 3.74 -5.79
N VAL A 9 -11.61 4.36 -4.70
CA VAL A 9 -10.96 5.67 -4.73
C VAL A 9 -9.61 5.60 -5.44
N ILE A 10 -8.80 4.59 -5.13
CA ILE A 10 -7.49 4.41 -5.78
C ILE A 10 -7.67 4.22 -7.30
N GLU A 11 -8.52 3.28 -7.72
CA GLU A 11 -8.75 3.02 -9.14
C GLU A 11 -9.25 4.27 -9.87
N LYS A 12 -10.14 5.05 -9.24
CA LYS A 12 -10.63 6.31 -9.79
C LYS A 12 -9.48 7.28 -10.05
N GLU A 13 -8.62 7.53 -9.07
CA GLU A 13 -7.52 8.48 -9.23
C GLU A 13 -6.45 8.00 -10.22
N VAL A 14 -6.15 6.69 -10.25
CA VAL A 14 -5.24 6.12 -11.25
C VAL A 14 -5.78 6.26 -12.67
N ARG A 15 -7.09 6.07 -12.89
CA ARG A 15 -7.73 6.26 -14.20
C ARG A 15 -7.72 7.71 -14.68
N ARG A 16 -7.61 8.70 -13.77
CA ARG A 16 -7.51 10.13 -14.12
C ARG A 16 -6.14 10.52 -14.69
N ILE A 17 -5.11 9.72 -14.44
CA ILE A 17 -3.78 9.94 -15.02
C ILE A 17 -3.89 9.76 -16.54
N PRO A 18 -3.46 10.73 -17.38
CA PRO A 18 -3.47 10.53 -18.82
C PRO A 18 -2.61 9.32 -19.21
N ARG A 19 -3.04 8.56 -20.21
CA ARG A 19 -2.51 7.22 -20.51
C ARG A 19 -1.01 7.23 -20.76
N GLU A 20 -0.52 8.28 -21.40
CA GLU A 20 0.87 8.52 -21.78
C GLU A 20 1.79 8.71 -20.56
N PHE A 21 1.24 9.21 -19.44
CA PHE A 21 1.98 9.44 -18.20
C PHE A 21 1.78 8.32 -17.17
N ARG A 22 1.00 7.30 -17.51
CA ARG A 22 0.61 6.22 -16.58
C ARG A 22 1.65 5.10 -16.51
N ALA A 23 2.88 5.50 -16.20
CA ALA A 23 4.00 4.60 -15.90
C ALA A 23 3.87 4.04 -14.47
N ASP A 24 4.44 2.87 -14.22
CA ASP A 24 4.27 2.15 -12.94
C ASP A 24 4.71 2.98 -11.73
N ARG A 25 5.82 3.72 -11.84
CA ARG A 25 6.29 4.64 -10.80
C ARG A 25 5.27 5.75 -10.48
N VAL A 26 4.55 6.23 -11.51
CA VAL A 26 3.54 7.28 -11.37
C VAL A 26 2.29 6.70 -10.72
N VAL A 27 1.87 5.50 -11.12
CA VAL A 27 0.75 4.80 -10.49
C VAL A 27 1.03 4.56 -9.01
N LYS A 28 2.21 4.02 -8.66
CA LYS A 28 2.63 3.84 -7.27
C LYS A 28 2.59 5.16 -6.48
N GLY A 29 3.12 6.24 -7.06
CA GLY A 29 3.09 7.57 -6.44
C GLY A 29 1.67 8.08 -6.21
N ILE A 30 0.77 7.94 -7.18
CA ILE A 30 -0.63 8.34 -7.04
C ILE A 30 -1.35 7.52 -5.95
N ILE A 31 -1.10 6.21 -5.88
CA ILE A 31 -1.63 5.36 -4.79
C ILE A 31 -1.14 5.91 -3.44
N GLN A 32 0.16 6.19 -3.29
CA GLN A 32 0.73 6.75 -2.06
C GLN A 32 0.09 8.10 -1.69
N CYS A 33 -0.15 8.99 -2.66
CA CYS A 33 -0.83 10.26 -2.45
C CYS A 33 -2.29 10.08 -1.97
N VAL A 34 -3.03 9.14 -2.58
CA VAL A 34 -4.40 8.83 -2.16
C VAL A 34 -4.43 8.32 -0.72
N LEU A 35 -3.53 7.39 -0.38
CA LEU A 35 -3.41 6.87 0.98
C LEU A 35 -3.07 7.97 1.99
N TYR A 36 -2.12 8.85 1.64
CA TYR A 36 -1.73 9.98 2.46
C TYR A 36 -2.95 10.86 2.78
N GLN A 37 -3.75 11.20 1.77
CA GLN A 37 -4.94 12.03 1.93
C GLN A 37 -5.99 11.35 2.80
N ILE A 38 -6.26 10.06 2.58
CA ILE A 38 -7.24 9.30 3.37
C ILE A 38 -6.81 9.24 4.84
N CYS A 39 -5.56 8.84 5.11
CA CYS A 39 -5.04 8.77 6.48
C CYS A 39 -5.12 10.13 7.19
N THR A 40 -4.77 11.22 6.48
CA THR A 40 -4.89 12.58 7.02
C THR A 40 -6.34 12.92 7.35
N SER A 41 -7.30 12.56 6.48
CA SER A 41 -8.73 12.80 6.71
C SER A 41 -9.31 12.01 7.88
N GLU A 42 -8.71 10.87 8.23
CA GLU A 42 -9.04 10.07 9.42
C GLU A 42 -8.39 10.62 10.70
N GLY A 43 -7.63 11.73 10.62
CA GLY A 43 -6.94 12.33 11.76
C GLY A 43 -5.66 11.61 12.18
N LEU A 44 -5.12 10.75 11.30
CA LEU A 44 -3.84 10.07 11.48
C LEU A 44 -2.72 10.89 10.84
N GLN A 45 -1.49 10.71 11.33
CA GLN A 45 -0.29 11.27 10.73
C GLN A 45 0.32 10.26 9.74
N PRO A 46 0.14 10.43 8.41
CA PRO A 46 0.84 9.60 7.45
C PRO A 46 2.35 9.89 7.44
N VAL A 47 3.15 8.84 7.33
CA VAL A 47 4.61 8.90 7.14
C VAL A 47 4.97 8.05 5.93
N PRO A 48 5.30 8.66 4.78
CA PRO A 48 5.65 7.93 3.57
C PRO A 48 7.07 7.35 3.67
N ASN A 49 7.31 6.25 2.95
CA ASN A 49 8.62 5.62 2.78
C ASN A 49 9.33 5.31 4.10
N TYR A 50 8.57 4.83 5.10
CA TYR A 50 9.11 4.55 6.42
C TYR A 50 9.99 3.29 6.39
N SER A 51 11.22 3.44 6.90
CA SER A 51 12.14 2.33 7.15
C SER A 51 12.40 2.23 8.64
N HIS A 52 12.18 1.04 9.20
CA HIS A 52 12.37 0.82 10.61
C HIS A 52 13.89 0.82 10.94
N PRO A 53 14.37 1.60 11.92
CA PRO A 53 15.81 1.75 12.20
C PRO A 53 16.57 0.44 12.45
N LYS A 54 15.89 -0.56 13.02
CA LYS A 54 16.45 -1.88 13.30
C LYS A 54 16.54 -2.81 12.07
N PHE A 55 15.86 -2.48 10.97
CA PHE A 55 15.75 -3.34 9.79
C PHE A 55 15.89 -2.50 8.52
N ARG A 56 17.14 -2.13 8.21
CA ARG A 56 17.48 -1.20 7.12
C ARG A 56 17.07 -1.70 5.72
N ASP A 57 16.92 -3.01 5.54
CA ASP A 57 16.62 -3.61 4.23
C ASP A 57 15.11 -3.78 3.96
N THR A 58 14.26 -3.36 4.90
CA THR A 58 12.80 -3.44 4.75
C THR A 58 12.19 -2.06 5.01
N SER A 59 11.48 -1.57 4.00
CA SER A 59 10.66 -0.36 4.09
C SER A 59 9.23 -0.69 3.72
N VAL A 60 8.32 0.13 4.22
CA VAL A 60 6.93 0.15 3.77
C VAL A 60 6.66 1.49 3.09
N ASP A 61 5.75 1.48 2.14
CA ASP A 61 5.49 2.67 1.31
C ASP A 61 4.79 3.76 2.11
N LEU A 62 3.95 3.40 3.10
CA LEU A 62 3.33 4.37 3.99
C LEU A 62 2.94 3.70 5.31
N ILE A 63 3.13 4.42 6.42
CA ILE A 63 2.47 4.12 7.69
C ILE A 63 1.54 5.26 8.07
N ALA A 64 0.49 4.98 8.83
CA ALA A 64 -0.35 5.99 9.45
C ALA A 64 -0.26 5.87 10.97
N VAL A 65 0.14 6.96 11.62
CA VAL A 65 0.45 7.00 13.05
C VAL A 65 -0.67 7.70 13.82
N GLY A 66 -1.11 7.09 14.91
CA GLY A 66 -2.09 7.66 15.84
C GLY A 66 -1.50 8.72 16.76
N LYS A 67 -2.35 9.37 17.57
CA LYS A 67 -1.90 10.39 18.54
C LYS A 67 -0.98 9.85 19.63
N ASP A 68 -1.11 8.57 19.95
CA ASP A 68 -0.30 7.82 20.91
C ASP A 68 1.01 7.28 20.30
N LEU A 69 1.33 7.68 19.07
CA LEU A 69 2.47 7.19 18.29
C LEU A 69 2.37 5.70 17.91
N SER A 70 1.22 5.06 18.10
CA SER A 70 0.99 3.71 17.59
C SER A 70 0.82 3.74 16.06
N VAL A 71 1.29 2.69 15.38
CA VAL A 71 1.05 2.52 13.95
C VAL A 71 -0.31 1.88 13.77
N VAL A 72 -1.26 2.63 13.21
CA VAL A 72 -2.64 2.19 12.99
C VAL A 72 -2.77 1.44 11.67
N TYR A 73 -2.13 1.97 10.62
CA TYR A 73 -2.09 1.37 9.29
C TYR A 73 -0.66 1.25 8.78
N SER A 74 -0.40 0.19 8.02
CA SER A 74 0.82 0.03 7.25
C SER A 74 0.50 -0.46 5.84
N PHE A 75 1.19 0.10 4.85
CA PHE A 75 0.91 -0.11 3.43
C PHE A 75 2.17 -0.48 2.68
N ALA A 76 2.10 -1.57 1.91
CA ALA A 76 3.03 -1.87 0.84
C ALA A 76 2.33 -1.75 -0.52
N ILE A 77 3.01 -1.19 -1.50
CA ILE A 77 2.50 -0.87 -2.83
C ILE A 77 3.51 -1.36 -3.86
N ASP A 78 3.13 -2.33 -4.69
CA ASP A 78 4.03 -2.90 -5.68
C ASP A 78 3.26 -3.46 -6.89
N GLN A 79 3.93 -3.81 -7.98
CA GLN A 79 3.26 -4.44 -9.13
C GLN A 79 2.76 -5.85 -8.79
N THR A 80 3.50 -6.56 -7.96
CA THR A 80 3.25 -7.93 -7.53
C THR A 80 3.55 -8.07 -6.04
N VAL A 81 3.01 -9.10 -5.39
CA VAL A 81 3.36 -9.37 -4.00
C VAL A 81 4.82 -9.84 -3.93
N THR A 82 5.63 -9.20 -3.10
CA THR A 82 7.04 -9.56 -2.91
C THR A 82 7.31 -9.94 -1.47
N LEU A 83 8.19 -10.92 -1.25
CA LEU A 83 8.58 -11.37 0.08
C LEU A 83 9.18 -10.22 0.93
N GLN A 84 9.94 -9.32 0.30
CA GLN A 84 10.54 -8.18 0.98
C GLN A 84 9.47 -7.22 1.53
N ALA A 85 8.45 -6.90 0.72
CA ALA A 85 7.36 -6.03 1.14
C ALA A 85 6.47 -6.68 2.21
N VAL A 86 6.21 -8.00 2.09
CA VAL A 86 5.49 -8.76 3.14
C VAL A 86 6.27 -8.73 4.46
N LYS A 87 7.58 -8.96 4.43
CA LYS A 87 8.44 -8.83 5.62
C LYS A 87 8.40 -7.42 6.21
N GLY A 88 8.34 -6.38 5.38
CA GLY A 88 8.16 -5.00 5.83
C GLY A 88 6.87 -4.80 6.62
N LEU A 89 5.75 -5.34 6.15
CA LEU A 89 4.46 -5.26 6.83
C LEU A 89 4.43 -6.04 8.16
N LYS A 90 5.20 -7.13 8.28
CA LYS A 90 5.28 -7.92 9.53
C LYS A 90 5.79 -7.13 10.72
N PHE A 91 6.55 -6.05 10.54
CA PHE A 91 7.01 -5.26 11.68
C PHE A 91 5.89 -4.50 12.40
N PHE A 92 4.70 -4.47 11.80
CA PHE A 92 3.54 -3.76 12.30
C PHE A 92 2.37 -4.73 12.54
N GLU A 93 2.61 -5.86 13.23
CA GLU A 93 1.59 -6.90 13.46
C GLU A 93 0.35 -6.37 14.19
N ASP A 94 0.52 -5.38 15.06
CA ASP A 94 -0.57 -4.72 15.79
C ASP A 94 -1.35 -3.70 14.93
N SER A 95 -0.90 -3.43 13.71
CA SER A 95 -1.56 -2.52 12.76
C SER A 95 -2.47 -3.27 11.78
N GLN A 96 -3.42 -2.56 11.17
CA GLN A 96 -4.08 -3.08 9.97
C GLN A 96 -3.13 -2.94 8.77
N ARG A 97 -2.70 -4.09 8.23
CA ARG A 97 -1.68 -4.20 7.17
C ARG A 97 -2.35 -4.38 5.82
N TYR A 98 -1.96 -3.56 4.86
CA TYR A 98 -2.48 -3.60 3.50
C TYR A 98 -1.35 -3.82 2.48
N PHE A 99 -1.55 -4.75 1.55
CA PHE A 99 -0.73 -4.92 0.37
C PHE A 99 -1.53 -4.51 -0.87
N ILE A 100 -1.06 -3.53 -1.62
CA ILE A 100 -1.75 -2.98 -2.78
C ILE A 100 -0.96 -3.33 -4.04
N THR A 101 -1.56 -4.11 -4.93
CA THR A 101 -1.00 -4.39 -6.25
C THR A 101 -1.66 -3.56 -7.34
N PHE A 102 -0.91 -3.20 -8.38
CA PHE A 102 -1.43 -2.36 -9.49
C PHE A 102 -0.97 -2.78 -10.89
N SER A 103 -0.50 -4.03 -11.06
CA SER A 103 0.01 -4.54 -12.34
C SER A 103 -1.09 -4.69 -13.39
N ARG A 104 -0.74 -4.38 -14.65
CA ARG A 104 -1.59 -4.65 -15.82
C ARG A 104 -1.71 -6.15 -16.14
N LEU A 105 -0.82 -6.98 -15.60
CA LEU A 105 -0.76 -8.42 -15.87
C LEU A 105 -1.32 -9.19 -14.68
N LYS A 106 -2.64 -9.41 -14.66
CA LYS A 106 -3.34 -10.08 -13.55
C LYS A 106 -2.73 -11.44 -13.19
N LYS A 107 -2.28 -12.21 -14.19
CA LYS A 107 -1.62 -13.51 -13.97
C LYS A 107 -0.40 -13.40 -13.06
N LYS A 108 0.43 -12.35 -13.21
CA LYS A 108 1.60 -12.12 -12.34
C LYS A 108 1.20 -11.83 -10.90
N VAL A 109 0.11 -11.08 -10.71
CA VAL A 109 -0.42 -10.79 -9.37
C VAL A 109 -0.86 -12.09 -8.71
N GLU A 110 -1.71 -12.88 -9.37
CA GLU A 110 -2.19 -14.18 -8.86
C GLU A 110 -1.03 -15.12 -8.51
N GLU A 111 -0.05 -15.26 -9.40
CA GLU A 111 1.14 -16.09 -9.18
C GLU A 111 1.99 -15.62 -8.01
N SER A 112 1.97 -14.33 -7.67
CA SER A 112 2.73 -13.76 -6.55
C SER A 112 2.02 -13.86 -5.20
N LYS A 113 0.69 -14.09 -5.18
CA LYS A 113 -0.11 -14.13 -3.94
C LYS A 113 0.31 -15.21 -2.95
N PHE A 114 1.08 -16.21 -3.37
CA PHE A 114 1.62 -17.23 -2.44
C PHE A 114 2.51 -16.63 -1.35
N PHE A 115 3.07 -15.44 -1.56
CA PHE A 115 3.81 -14.72 -0.53
C PHE A 115 2.91 -14.01 0.50
N LEU A 116 1.60 -13.86 0.23
CA LEU A 116 0.69 -13.23 1.18
C LEU A 116 0.50 -14.11 2.40
N GLU A 117 0.44 -13.45 3.54
CA GLU A 117 0.27 -14.10 4.83
C GLU A 117 -1.05 -13.70 5.48
N PRO A 118 -1.59 -14.52 6.40
CA PRO A 118 -2.79 -14.17 7.16
C PRO A 118 -2.64 -12.83 7.88
N GLY A 119 -3.71 -12.03 7.86
CA GLY A 119 -3.73 -10.70 8.49
C GLY A 119 -3.09 -9.58 7.67
N ILE A 120 -2.74 -9.84 6.40
CA ILE A 120 -2.43 -8.81 5.40
C ILE A 120 -3.58 -8.71 4.41
N GLU A 121 -4.23 -7.54 4.37
CA GLU A 121 -5.30 -7.24 3.44
C GLU A 121 -4.76 -6.94 2.04
N HIS A 122 -5.00 -7.83 1.09
CA HIS A 122 -4.57 -7.63 -0.30
C HIS A 122 -5.64 -6.89 -1.13
N LEU A 123 -5.24 -5.80 -1.79
CA LEU A 123 -6.05 -5.07 -2.78
C LEU A 123 -5.37 -5.15 -4.15
N ASP A 124 -6.08 -5.70 -5.12
CA ASP A 124 -5.67 -5.65 -6.52
C ASP A 124 -6.37 -4.51 -7.26
N ILE A 125 -5.61 -3.48 -7.62
CA ILE A 125 -6.08 -2.26 -8.30
C ILE A 125 -6.06 -2.48 -9.80
N THR A 126 -7.23 -2.39 -10.43
CA THR A 126 -7.36 -2.54 -11.88
C THR A 126 -7.80 -1.22 -12.51
N TRP A 127 -7.20 -0.86 -13.65
CA TRP A 127 -7.45 0.43 -14.30
C TRP A 127 -7.30 0.38 -15.80
#